data_AF-A0A965HWY7-F1
#
_entry.id   AF-A0A965HWY7-F1
#
_cell.length_a   1.000
_cell.length_b   1.000
_cell.length_c   1.000
_cell.angle_alpha   90.00
_cell.angle_beta   90.00
_cell.angle_gamma   90.00
#
_symmetry.space_group_name_H-M   'P 1'
#
loop_
_entity.id
_entity.type
_entity.pdbx_description
1 polymer ?
#
loop_
_entity_poly.entity_id
_entity_poly.type
_entity_poly.pdbx_seq_one_letter_code
_entity_poly.pdbx_strand_id
1 'polypeptide(L)'
;MNSNTHKPDLGHAGRFAQTLIVLASLVIVVAGLKAAAAIMVPLLMAIFLAIIASAPLRWLQDRGLPLWASISVVFIVLVLTLMVIGSLIGASVNQITAALPRYEQQLTDMVDQAVNWLGSIGVQIPAGGAIDLINPGAAAQFFGRLVSGFGGLLANSMLIILTVLFIMVETSTLPAKLFSILKQPEETLASLDRFMQGVARYLVIKAVMSFITGTLIAIYLLLLGVDFAFLWGALAFFMNFVPYIGSILAAVPAVVLALLDA
;
A
#
# COMPACT_ATOMS: atom_id res chain seq x y z
N MET A 1 -76.82 1.10 -14.92
CA MET A 1 -75.81 2.17 -14.82
C MET A 1 -74.55 1.58 -14.22
N ASN A 2 -73.48 1.46 -15.01
CA ASN A 2 -72.25 0.75 -14.65
C ASN A 2 -71.21 1.79 -14.19
N SER A 3 -70.94 1.90 -12.88
CA SER A 3 -69.94 2.83 -12.34
C SER A 3 -68.60 2.12 -12.16
N ASN A 4 -67.83 2.05 -13.25
CA ASN A 4 -66.40 1.73 -13.21
C ASN A 4 -65.65 2.86 -12.50
N THR A 5 -65.29 2.65 -11.23
CA THR A 5 -64.36 3.54 -10.52
C THR A 5 -62.95 2.97 -10.65
N HIS A 6 -62.16 3.63 -11.49
CA HIS A 6 -60.74 3.35 -11.72
C HIS A 6 -59.98 3.71 -10.42
N LYS A 7 -59.52 2.72 -9.66
CA LYS A 7 -58.61 2.96 -8.52
C LYS A 7 -57.24 3.38 -9.09
N PRO A 8 -56.65 4.49 -8.63
CA PRO A 8 -55.32 4.90 -9.09
C PRO A 8 -54.26 3.90 -8.63
N ASP A 9 -53.39 3.49 -9.55
CA ASP A 9 -52.25 2.60 -9.33
C ASP A 9 -51.19 3.23 -8.40
N LEU A 10 -51.45 3.18 -7.08
CA LEU A 10 -50.54 3.68 -6.04
C LEU A 10 -49.27 2.81 -5.86
N GLY A 11 -49.19 1.65 -6.52
CA GLY A 11 -48.07 0.71 -6.38
C GLY A 11 -46.74 1.21 -6.94
N HIS A 12 -46.76 2.14 -7.90
CA HIS A 12 -45.53 2.63 -8.55
C HIS A 12 -44.84 3.71 -7.70
N ALA A 13 -45.62 4.57 -7.04
CA ALA A 13 -45.10 5.61 -6.16
C ALA A 13 -44.42 5.04 -4.90
N GLY A 14 -44.98 3.97 -4.33
CA GLY A 14 -44.39 3.29 -3.16
C GLY A 14 -43.05 2.61 -3.47
N ARG A 15 -42.94 1.93 -4.62
CA ARG A 15 -41.68 1.29 -5.07
C ARG A 15 -40.60 2.33 -5.38
N PHE A 16 -40.99 3.47 -5.94
CA PHE A 16 -40.07 4.57 -6.22
C PHE A 16 -39.53 5.21 -4.92
N ALA A 17 -40.42 5.51 -3.96
CA ALA A 17 -40.01 6.04 -2.66
C ALA A 17 -39.09 5.06 -1.90
N GLN A 18 -39.40 3.76 -1.91
CA GLN A 18 -38.54 2.75 -1.29
C GLN A 18 -37.17 2.67 -1.94
N THR A 19 -37.10 2.78 -3.28
CA THR A 19 -35.82 2.82 -4.01
C THR A 19 -35.01 4.06 -3.65
N LEU A 20 -35.65 5.23 -3.52
CA LEU A 20 -34.99 6.46 -3.09
C LEU A 20 -34.46 6.38 -1.65
N ILE A 21 -35.21 5.76 -0.74
CA ILE A 21 -34.76 5.56 0.65
C ILE A 21 -33.58 4.58 0.71
N VAL A 22 -33.59 3.50 -0.07
CA VAL A 22 -32.46 2.56 -0.15
C VAL A 22 -31.22 3.26 -0.72
N LEU A 23 -31.38 4.08 -1.76
CA LEU A 23 -30.26 4.87 -2.31
C LEU A 23 -29.74 5.89 -1.31
N ALA A 24 -30.62 6.63 -0.62
CA ALA A 24 -30.23 7.61 0.38
C ALA A 24 -29.51 6.95 1.57
N SER A 25 -30.03 5.84 2.09
CA SER A 25 -29.38 5.08 3.16
C SER A 25 -28.03 4.51 2.72
N LEU A 26 -27.90 4.01 1.49
CA LEU A 26 -26.63 3.56 0.94
C LEU A 26 -25.62 4.71 0.86
N VAL A 27 -26.03 5.89 0.37
CA VAL A 27 -25.16 7.08 0.32
C VAL A 27 -24.72 7.51 1.72
N ILE A 28 -25.63 7.52 2.71
CA ILE A 28 -25.31 7.87 4.09
C ILE A 28 -24.32 6.87 4.70
N VAL A 29 -24.52 5.57 4.47
CA VAL A 29 -23.59 4.52 4.94
C VAL A 29 -22.22 4.68 4.29
N VAL A 30 -22.16 4.88 2.98
CA VAL A 30 -20.89 5.07 2.25
C VAL A 30 -20.19 6.36 2.68
N ALA A 31 -20.92 7.45 2.86
CA ALA A 31 -20.37 8.72 3.36
C ALA A 31 -19.87 8.59 4.80
N GLY A 32 -20.61 7.89 5.66
CA GLY A 32 -20.21 7.59 7.04
C GLY A 32 -18.95 6.73 7.08
N LEU A 33 -18.87 5.68 6.26
CA LEU A 33 -17.67 4.86 6.12
C LEU A 33 -16.47 5.66 5.61
N LYS A 34 -16.67 6.55 4.62
CA LYS A 34 -15.63 7.45 4.11
C LYS A 34 -15.14 8.42 5.18
N ALA A 35 -16.05 8.99 5.99
CA ALA A 35 -15.70 9.87 7.09
C ALA A 35 -14.92 9.12 8.19
N ALA A 36 -15.28 7.86 8.46
CA ALA A 36 -14.60 7.00 9.43
C ALA A 36 -13.31 6.34 8.87
N ALA A 37 -12.98 6.52 7.59
CA ALA A 37 -11.88 5.81 6.92
C ALA A 37 -10.52 6.03 7.62
N ALA A 38 -10.30 7.22 8.20
CA ALA A 38 -9.08 7.54 8.93
C ALA A 38 -8.81 6.60 10.13
N ILE A 39 -9.86 6.03 10.72
CA ILE A 39 -9.78 5.07 11.83
C ILE A 39 -9.98 3.64 11.30
N MET A 40 -10.95 3.46 10.41
CA MET A 40 -11.33 2.15 9.89
C MET A 40 -10.22 1.49 9.07
N VAL A 41 -9.49 2.27 8.26
CA VAL A 41 -8.39 1.72 7.42
C VAL A 41 -7.25 1.19 8.29
N PRO A 42 -6.66 1.95 9.24
CA PRO A 42 -5.65 1.41 10.14
C PRO A 42 -6.14 0.24 10.99
N LEU A 43 -7.38 0.28 11.47
CA LEU A 43 -7.98 -0.82 12.24
C LEU A 43 -8.06 -2.11 11.40
N LEU A 44 -8.56 -2.01 10.17
CA LEU A 44 -8.67 -3.16 9.28
C LEU A 44 -7.27 -3.72 8.95
N MET A 45 -6.30 -2.84 8.66
CA MET A 45 -4.90 -3.25 8.46
C MET A 45 -4.30 -3.91 9.70
N ALA A 46 -4.63 -3.42 10.90
CA ALA A 46 -4.18 -4.01 12.15
C ALA A 46 -4.80 -5.40 12.37
N ILE A 47 -6.08 -5.59 12.05
CA ILE A 47 -6.70 -6.93 12.07
C ILE A 47 -5.94 -7.85 11.10
N PHE A 48 -5.66 -7.40 9.87
CA PHE A 48 -4.88 -8.18 8.91
C PHE A 48 -3.48 -8.54 9.41
N LEU A 49 -2.74 -7.58 9.97
CA LEU A 49 -1.42 -7.84 10.52
C LEU A 49 -1.47 -8.73 11.76
N ALA A 50 -2.48 -8.59 12.62
CA ALA A 50 -2.68 -9.44 13.79
C ALA A 50 -2.91 -10.91 13.38
N ILE A 51 -3.65 -11.15 12.29
CA ILE A 51 -3.81 -12.49 11.72
C ILE A 51 -2.48 -13.04 11.24
N ILE A 52 -1.66 -12.27 10.52
CA ILE A 52 -0.33 -12.72 10.08
C ILE A 52 0.55 -13.02 11.30
N ALA A 53 0.51 -12.15 12.30
CA ALA A 53 1.22 -12.29 13.57
C ALA A 53 0.74 -13.49 14.41
N SER A 54 -0.45 -14.05 14.12
CA SER A 54 -0.95 -15.24 14.83
C SER A 54 -0.10 -16.49 14.61
N ALA A 55 0.51 -16.64 13.43
CA ALA A 55 1.37 -17.78 13.13
C ALA A 55 2.65 -17.79 13.99
N PRO A 56 3.48 -16.72 14.02
CA PRO A 56 4.63 -16.68 14.92
C PRO A 56 4.22 -16.66 16.40
N LEU A 57 3.09 -16.04 16.75
CA LEU A 57 2.58 -16.04 18.13
C LEU A 57 2.29 -17.46 18.62
N ARG A 58 1.55 -18.27 17.85
CA ARG A 58 1.26 -19.67 18.20
C ARG A 58 2.53 -20.50 18.27
N TRP A 59 3.43 -20.35 17.30
CA TRP A 59 4.71 -21.07 17.31
C TRP A 59 5.56 -20.77 18.55
N LEU A 60 5.54 -19.53 19.07
CA LEU A 60 6.20 -19.17 20.33
C LEU A 60 5.51 -19.82 21.55
N GLN A 61 4.18 -19.86 21.56
CA GLN A 61 3.39 -20.50 22.61
C GLN A 61 3.59 -22.02 22.64
N ASP A 62 3.66 -22.66 21.47
CA ASP A 62 3.94 -24.10 21.32
C ASP A 62 5.32 -24.48 21.87
N ARG A 63 6.24 -23.51 21.93
CA ARG A 63 7.55 -23.64 22.59
C ARG A 63 7.53 -23.37 24.10
N GLY A 64 6.36 -23.17 24.69
CA GLY A 64 6.16 -22.99 26.12
C GLY A 64 6.25 -21.55 26.62
N LEU A 65 6.32 -20.55 25.73
CA LEU A 65 6.28 -19.14 26.15
C LEU A 65 4.86 -18.74 26.59
N PRO A 66 4.69 -18.04 27.72
CA PRO A 66 3.39 -17.53 28.12
C PRO A 66 2.90 -16.48 27.11
N LEU A 67 1.59 -16.28 27.05
CA LEU A 67 0.92 -15.38 26.09
C LEU A 67 1.55 -13.98 26.07
N TRP A 68 1.76 -13.37 27.23
CA TRP A 68 2.30 -12.02 27.34
C TRP A 68 3.70 -11.90 26.73
N ALA A 69 4.58 -12.87 27.01
CA ALA A 69 5.94 -12.90 26.46
C ALA A 69 5.91 -13.10 24.94
N SER A 70 5.03 -13.96 24.44
CA SER A 70 4.86 -14.20 23.01
C SER A 70 4.38 -12.93 22.28
N ILE A 71 3.41 -12.21 22.85
CA ILE A 71 2.95 -10.91 22.32
C ILE A 71 4.09 -9.89 22.31
N SER A 72 4.85 -9.77 23.40
CA SER A 72 5.98 -8.84 23.48
C SER A 72 7.04 -9.14 22.43
N VAL A 73 7.41 -10.41 22.23
CA VAL A 73 8.39 -10.80 21.21
C VAL A 73 7.90 -10.43 19.82
N VAL A 74 6.66 -10.76 19.47
CA VAL A 74 6.09 -10.44 18.15
C VAL A 74 6.01 -8.93 17.94
N PHE A 75 5.58 -8.17 18.95
CA PHE A 75 5.54 -6.71 18.90
C PHE A 75 6.93 -6.10 18.69
N ILE A 76 7.93 -6.57 19.43
CA ILE A 76 9.32 -6.13 19.27
C ILE A 76 9.81 -6.43 17.85
N VAL A 77 9.54 -7.62 17.32
CA VAL A 77 9.93 -7.98 15.93
C VAL A 77 9.27 -7.05 14.91
N LEU A 78 7.98 -6.72 15.06
CA LEU A 78 7.29 -5.78 14.19
C LEU A 78 7.91 -4.37 14.25
N VAL A 79 8.17 -3.86 15.45
CA VAL A 79 8.79 -2.54 15.65
C VAL A 79 10.22 -2.52 15.09
N LEU A 80 11.02 -3.54 15.35
CA LEU A 80 12.38 -3.65 14.81
C LEU A 80 12.38 -3.71 13.29
N THR A 81 11.46 -4.47 12.69
CA THR A 81 11.31 -4.52 11.22
C THR A 81 10.99 -3.13 10.67
N LEU A 82 10.07 -2.39 11.30
CA LEU A 82 9.73 -1.03 10.90
C LEU A 82 10.92 -0.07 11.06
N MET A 83 11.70 -0.19 12.13
CA MET A 83 12.90 0.61 12.36
C MET A 83 13.98 0.33 11.31
N VAL A 84 14.23 -0.93 10.98
CA VAL A 84 15.20 -1.31 9.94
C VAL A 84 14.79 -0.71 8.59
N ILE A 85 13.53 -0.90 8.18
CA ILE A 85 13.01 -0.34 6.92
C ILE A 85 13.09 1.19 6.94
N GLY A 86 12.65 1.83 8.02
CA GLY A 86 12.67 3.28 8.18
C GLY A 86 14.08 3.86 8.11
N SER A 87 15.04 3.22 8.77
CA SER A 87 16.45 3.63 8.76
C SER A 87 17.07 3.46 7.37
N LEU A 88 16.74 2.37 6.66
CA LEU A 88 17.24 2.10 5.31
C LEU A 88 16.71 3.14 4.32
N ILE A 89 15.41 3.41 4.37
CA ILE A 89 14.80 4.45 3.53
C ILE A 89 15.39 5.81 3.89
N GLY A 90 15.47 6.18 5.18
CA GLY A 90 16.05 7.44 5.62
C GLY A 90 17.49 7.64 5.14
N ALA A 91 18.33 6.59 5.26
CA ALA A 91 19.69 6.61 4.75
C ALA A 91 19.72 6.78 3.22
N SER A 92 18.87 6.06 2.49
CA SER A 92 18.79 6.14 1.04
C SER A 92 18.36 7.52 0.56
N VAL A 93 17.41 8.14 1.27
CA VAL A 93 16.95 9.51 1.00
C VAL A 93 18.09 10.51 1.18
N ASN A 94 18.81 10.43 2.30
CA ASN A 94 19.95 11.32 2.55
C ASN A 94 21.02 11.18 1.47
N GLN A 95 21.30 9.94 1.02
CA GLN A 95 22.26 9.71 -0.06
C GLN A 95 21.75 10.24 -1.41
N ILE A 96 20.47 10.07 -1.75
CA ILE A 96 19.88 10.63 -2.97
C ILE A 96 19.95 12.15 -2.96
N THR A 97 19.55 12.79 -1.85
CA THR A 97 19.61 14.25 -1.72
C THR A 97 21.04 14.77 -1.86
N ALA A 98 22.03 14.07 -1.31
CA ALA A 98 23.45 14.42 -1.48
C ALA A 98 23.96 14.21 -2.91
N ALA A 99 23.46 13.19 -3.61
CA ALA A 99 23.83 12.88 -4.99
C ALA A 99 23.05 13.69 -6.04
N LEU A 100 21.97 14.38 -5.65
CA LEU A 100 21.05 15.07 -6.55
C LEU A 100 21.77 16.11 -7.43
N PRO A 101 22.65 16.98 -6.91
CA PRO A 101 23.37 17.95 -7.75
C PRO A 101 24.27 17.27 -8.80
N ARG A 102 24.87 16.12 -8.44
CA ARG A 102 25.71 15.34 -9.37
C ARG A 102 24.87 14.77 -10.51
N TYR A 103 23.70 14.21 -10.21
CA TYR A 103 22.81 13.69 -11.25
C TYR A 103 22.22 14.80 -12.12
N GLU A 104 21.92 15.97 -11.55
CA GLU A 104 21.49 17.14 -12.31
C GLU A 104 22.56 17.53 -13.34
N GLN A 105 23.83 17.66 -12.91
CA GLN A 105 24.94 17.96 -13.82
C GLN A 105 25.12 16.88 -14.91
N GLN A 106 25.11 15.60 -14.54
CA GLN A 106 25.24 14.51 -15.52
C GLN A 106 24.10 14.49 -16.54
N LEU A 107 22.87 14.77 -16.11
CA LEU A 107 21.73 14.88 -17.02
C LEU A 107 21.89 16.07 -17.96
N THR A 108 22.32 17.23 -17.45
CA THR A 108 22.63 18.40 -18.28
C THR A 108 23.70 18.07 -19.32
N ASP A 109 24.80 17.43 -18.91
CA ASP A 109 25.88 17.03 -19.82
C ASP A 109 25.40 16.02 -20.89
N MET A 110 24.56 15.06 -20.53
CA MET A 110 23.98 14.10 -21.47
C MET A 110 23.03 14.77 -22.48
N VAL A 111 22.23 15.72 -22.01
CA VAL A 111 21.34 16.51 -22.88
C VAL A 111 22.16 17.37 -23.83
N ASP A 112 23.21 18.04 -23.35
CA ASP A 112 24.10 18.85 -24.17
C ASP A 112 24.82 17.99 -25.23
N GLN A 113 25.30 16.80 -24.85
CA GLN A 113 25.88 15.84 -25.80
C GLN A 113 24.87 15.38 -26.86
N ALA A 114 23.63 15.08 -26.45
CA ALA A 114 22.57 14.69 -27.37
C ALA A 114 22.18 15.82 -28.34
N VAL A 115 22.08 17.06 -27.85
CA VAL A 115 21.81 18.27 -28.66
C VAL A 115 22.94 18.51 -29.66
N ASN A 116 24.19 18.39 -29.23
CA ASN A 116 25.36 18.54 -30.11
C ASN A 116 25.40 17.46 -31.20
N TRP A 117 25.07 16.21 -30.84
CA TRP A 117 24.96 15.12 -31.81
C TRP A 117 23.83 15.36 -32.83
N LEU A 118 22.66 15.82 -32.38
CA LEU A 118 21.56 16.21 -33.26
C LEU A 118 21.95 17.36 -34.21
N GLY A 119 22.68 18.35 -33.69
CA GLY A 119 23.27 19.43 -34.47
C GLY A 119 24.19 18.92 -35.58
N SER A 120 24.99 17.88 -35.30
CA SER A 120 25.87 17.26 -36.30
C SER A 120 25.13 16.56 -37.45
N ILE A 121 23.87 16.20 -37.24
CA ILE A 121 22.98 15.56 -38.24
C ILE A 121 22.09 16.61 -38.93
N GLY A 122 22.25 17.90 -38.61
CA GLY A 122 21.53 19.02 -39.23
C GLY A 122 20.26 19.45 -38.50
N VAL A 123 19.97 18.87 -37.33
CA VAL A 123 18.83 19.26 -36.49
C VAL A 123 19.29 20.34 -35.50
N GLN A 124 18.91 21.60 -35.76
CA GLN A 124 19.24 22.72 -34.87
C GLN A 124 18.16 22.88 -33.80
N ILE A 125 18.49 22.53 -32.55
CA ILE A 125 17.64 22.82 -31.40
C ILE A 125 18.06 24.18 -30.82
N PRO A 126 17.12 25.12 -30.58
CA PRO A 126 17.44 26.41 -29.97
C PRO A 126 18.15 26.24 -28.62
N ALA A 127 19.26 26.94 -28.44
CA ALA A 127 20.02 26.95 -27.19
C ALA A 127 19.10 27.39 -26.04
N GLY A 128 18.96 26.51 -25.02
CA GLY A 128 18.08 26.70 -23.86
C GLY A 128 16.79 25.86 -23.87
N GLY A 129 16.26 25.48 -25.04
CA GLY A 129 14.94 24.83 -25.12
C GLY A 129 14.89 23.38 -24.60
N ALA A 130 15.95 22.61 -24.75
CA ALA A 130 15.97 21.19 -24.36
C ALA A 130 16.09 20.99 -22.83
N ILE A 131 16.87 21.83 -22.16
CA ILE A 131 17.08 21.77 -20.70
C ILE A 131 15.91 22.41 -19.95
N ASP A 132 15.34 23.50 -20.46
CA ASP A 132 14.14 24.11 -19.86
C ASP A 132 12.90 23.18 -19.93
N LEU A 133 12.86 22.27 -20.91
CA LEU A 133 11.85 21.20 -20.98
C LEU A 133 12.05 20.10 -19.93
N ILE A 134 13.28 19.84 -19.52
CA ILE A 134 13.63 18.84 -18.50
C ILE A 134 13.83 19.57 -17.17
N ASN A 135 12.72 19.89 -16.50
CA ASN A 135 12.77 20.58 -15.20
C ASN A 135 13.36 19.65 -14.12
N PRO A 136 14.63 19.84 -13.70
CA PRO A 136 15.27 18.96 -12.70
C PRO A 136 14.58 19.08 -11.35
N GLY A 137 13.99 20.25 -11.08
CA GLY A 137 13.14 20.50 -9.92
C GLY A 137 11.87 19.65 -9.89
N ALA A 138 11.31 19.26 -11.05
CA ALA A 138 10.16 18.36 -11.10
C ALA A 138 10.53 16.95 -10.61
N ALA A 139 11.69 16.43 -11.01
CA ALA A 139 12.21 15.17 -10.50
C ALA A 139 12.47 15.25 -8.99
N ALA A 140 13.14 16.30 -8.53
CA ALA A 140 13.39 16.54 -7.11
C ALA A 140 12.10 16.61 -6.28
N GLN A 141 11.07 17.29 -6.77
CA GLN A 141 9.75 17.37 -6.11
C GLN A 141 9.04 16.00 -6.10
N PHE A 142 9.12 15.24 -7.18
CA PHE A 142 8.56 13.89 -7.24
C PHE A 142 9.23 12.98 -6.20
N PHE A 143 10.56 12.98 -6.13
CA PHE A 143 11.31 12.26 -5.10
C PHE A 143 10.92 12.74 -3.69
N GLY A 144 10.82 14.05 -3.46
CA GLY A 144 10.38 14.62 -2.19
C GLY A 144 8.97 14.15 -1.77
N ARG A 145 8.04 14.02 -2.72
CA ARG A 145 6.69 13.47 -2.47
C ARG A 145 6.72 11.97 -2.17
N LEU A 146 7.56 11.20 -2.86
CA LEU A 146 7.74 9.78 -2.54
C LEU A 146 8.27 9.62 -1.11
N VAL A 147 9.30 10.38 -0.76
CA VAL A 147 9.92 10.36 0.57
C VAL A 147 8.93 10.74 1.67
N SER A 148 8.20 11.85 1.49
CA SER A 148 7.19 12.27 2.48
C SER A 148 6.03 11.27 2.55
N GLY A 149 5.64 10.67 1.43
CA GLY A 149 4.70 9.56 1.38
C GLY A 149 5.16 8.36 2.19
N PHE A 150 6.41 7.92 2.02
CA PHE A 150 7.00 6.84 2.82
C PHE A 150 7.11 7.20 4.30
N GLY A 151 7.49 8.44 4.64
CA GLY A 151 7.50 8.91 6.03
C GLY A 151 6.11 8.88 6.66
N GLY A 152 5.09 9.30 5.92
CA GLY A 152 3.69 9.20 6.32
C GLY A 152 3.22 7.75 6.48
N LEU A 153 3.61 6.86 5.56
CA LEU A 153 3.35 5.43 5.68
C LEU A 153 4.00 4.85 6.94
N LEU A 154 5.25 5.19 7.23
CA LEU A 154 5.98 4.73 8.41
C LEU A 154 5.29 5.17 9.71
N ALA A 155 4.87 6.44 9.77
CA ALA A 155 4.12 6.98 10.91
C ALA A 155 2.76 6.27 11.08
N ASN A 156 2.05 6.04 9.98
CA ASN A 156 0.77 5.34 10.01
C ASN A 156 0.93 3.86 10.38
N SER A 157 2.01 3.22 9.91
CA SER A 157 2.38 1.84 10.31
C SER A 157 2.62 1.73 11.80
N MET A 158 3.17 2.75 12.47
CA MET A 158 3.33 2.74 13.92
C MET A 158 1.98 2.69 14.64
N LEU A 159 1.00 3.49 14.21
CA LEU A 159 -0.37 3.44 14.73
C LEU A 159 -1.02 2.08 14.48
N ILE A 160 -0.81 1.51 13.28
CA ILE A 160 -1.29 0.17 12.95
C ILE A 160 -0.66 -0.87 13.89
N ILE A 161 0.66 -0.83 14.11
CA ILE A 161 1.37 -1.76 15.01
C ILE A 161 0.90 -1.63 16.46
N LEU A 162 0.66 -0.41 16.95
CA LEU A 162 0.03 -0.19 18.26
C LEU A 162 -1.38 -0.79 18.31
N THR A 163 -2.16 -0.63 17.25
CA THR A 163 -3.49 -1.22 17.14
C THR A 163 -3.42 -2.76 17.11
N VAL A 164 -2.42 -3.34 16.43
CA VAL A 164 -2.13 -4.78 16.44
C VAL A 164 -1.84 -5.23 17.86
N LEU A 165 -1.01 -4.50 18.62
CA LEU A 165 -0.75 -4.80 20.01
C LEU A 165 -2.02 -4.84 20.84
N PHE A 166 -2.87 -3.81 20.74
CA PHE A 166 -4.17 -3.78 21.43
C PHE A 166 -5.04 -4.97 21.04
N ILE A 167 -5.16 -5.29 19.75
CA ILE A 167 -5.92 -6.44 19.27
C ILE A 167 -5.35 -7.74 19.84
N MET A 168 -4.03 -7.93 19.83
CA MET A 168 -3.35 -9.14 20.33
C MET A 168 -3.53 -9.33 21.84
N VAL A 169 -3.49 -8.24 22.61
CA VAL A 169 -3.78 -8.27 24.05
C VAL A 169 -5.26 -8.62 24.29
N GLU A 170 -6.18 -7.97 23.57
CA GLU A 170 -7.62 -8.20 23.68
C GLU A 170 -8.03 -9.59 23.14
N THR A 171 -7.27 -10.21 22.22
CA THR A 171 -7.62 -11.50 21.60
C THR A 171 -7.76 -12.62 22.63
N SER A 172 -7.13 -12.47 23.80
CA SER A 172 -7.29 -13.38 24.93
C SER A 172 -8.68 -13.36 25.58
N THR A 173 -9.46 -12.28 25.38
CA THR A 173 -10.79 -12.06 25.97
C THR A 173 -11.91 -11.93 24.94
N LEU A 174 -11.57 -11.63 23.68
CA LEU A 174 -12.52 -11.45 22.56
C LEU A 174 -13.42 -12.67 22.29
N PRO A 175 -12.92 -13.92 22.27
CA PRO A 175 -13.76 -15.10 22.06
C PRO A 175 -14.87 -15.18 23.11
N ALA A 176 -14.56 -14.99 24.39
CA ALA A 176 -15.54 -15.07 25.48
C ALA A 176 -16.67 -14.02 25.33
N LYS A 177 -16.36 -12.83 24.80
CA LYS A 177 -17.35 -11.78 24.50
C LYS A 177 -18.18 -12.08 23.24
N LEU A 178 -17.60 -12.76 22.24
CA LEU A 178 -18.32 -13.14 21.01
C LEU A 178 -19.26 -14.34 21.26
N PHE A 179 -18.84 -15.29 22.10
CA PHE A 179 -19.67 -16.43 22.52
C PHE A 179 -20.94 -15.99 23.26
N SER A 180 -20.98 -14.83 23.90
CA SER A 180 -22.17 -14.32 24.61
C SER A 180 -23.16 -13.55 23.71
N ILE A 181 -22.75 -13.15 22.49
CA ILE A 181 -23.56 -12.34 21.58
C ILE A 181 -24.11 -13.18 20.41
N LEU A 182 -23.39 -14.22 19.98
CA LEU A 182 -23.76 -15.03 18.83
C LEU A 182 -24.74 -16.16 19.19
N LYS A 183 -25.78 -16.36 18.36
CA LYS A 183 -26.76 -17.45 18.51
C LYS A 183 -26.19 -18.84 18.16
N GLN A 184 -25.20 -18.90 17.26
CA GLN A 184 -24.47 -20.13 16.85
C GLN A 184 -22.96 -19.82 16.74
N PRO A 185 -22.28 -19.68 17.88
CA PRO A 185 -20.90 -19.21 17.91
C PRO A 185 -19.90 -20.19 17.28
N GLU A 186 -20.07 -21.49 17.46
CA GLU A 186 -19.07 -22.49 17.05
C GLU A 186 -18.87 -22.58 15.52
N GLU A 187 -19.95 -22.69 14.74
CA GLU A 187 -19.85 -22.79 13.27
C GLU A 187 -19.36 -21.49 12.62
N THR A 188 -19.82 -20.35 13.14
CA THR A 188 -19.44 -19.02 12.62
C THR A 188 -17.97 -18.74 12.90
N LEU A 189 -17.50 -19.00 14.12
CA LEU A 189 -16.11 -18.78 14.52
C LEU A 189 -15.16 -19.75 13.79
N ALA A 190 -15.54 -21.02 13.61
CA ALA A 190 -14.73 -21.99 12.86
C ALA A 190 -14.61 -21.66 11.36
N SER A 191 -15.64 -21.06 10.76
CA SER A 191 -15.61 -20.61 9.36
C SER A 191 -14.75 -19.35 9.19
N LEU A 192 -14.86 -18.41 10.13
CA LEU A 192 -13.98 -17.24 10.19
C LEU A 192 -12.52 -17.66 10.37
N ASP A 193 -12.21 -18.52 11.33
CA ASP A 193 -10.82 -18.95 11.58
C ASP A 193 -10.20 -19.62 10.35
N ARG A 194 -10.93 -20.51 9.65
CA ARG A 194 -10.47 -21.13 8.40
C ARG A 194 -10.21 -20.10 7.30
N PHE A 195 -11.10 -19.12 7.13
CA PHE A 195 -10.90 -18.04 6.17
C PHE A 195 -9.66 -17.21 6.52
N MET A 196 -9.52 -16.82 7.79
CA MET A 196 -8.40 -16.01 8.28
C MET A 196 -7.06 -16.74 8.12
N GLN A 197 -7.01 -18.04 8.40
CA GLN A 197 -5.81 -18.86 8.16
C GLN A 197 -5.45 -18.96 6.67
N GLY A 198 -6.45 -19.08 5.79
CA GLY A 198 -6.25 -19.08 4.34
C GLY A 198 -5.62 -17.76 3.85
N VAL A 199 -6.17 -16.63 4.31
CA VAL A 199 -5.64 -15.29 4.02
C VAL A 199 -4.23 -15.14 4.58
N ALA A 200 -3.99 -15.54 5.84
CA ALA A 200 -2.69 -15.49 6.47
C ALA A 200 -1.63 -16.25 5.65
N ARG A 201 -1.94 -17.48 5.24
CA ARG A 201 -1.02 -18.32 4.46
C ARG A 201 -0.69 -17.70 3.12
N TYR A 202 -1.67 -17.18 2.40
CA TYR A 202 -1.43 -16.46 1.15
C TYR A 202 -0.52 -15.24 1.34
N LEU A 203 -0.79 -14.44 2.38
CA LEU A 203 0.00 -13.23 2.65
C LEU A 203 1.44 -13.57 3.08
N VAL A 204 1.65 -14.62 3.87
CA VAL A 204 2.99 -15.10 4.22
C VAL A 204 3.75 -15.55 2.98
N ILE A 205 3.12 -16.38 2.12
CA ILE A 205 3.74 -16.80 0.86
C ILE A 205 4.11 -15.58 0.01
N LYS A 206 3.21 -14.60 -0.09
CA LYS A 206 3.46 -13.38 -0.86
C LYS A 206 4.57 -12.52 -0.26
N ALA A 207 4.60 -12.37 1.06
CA ALA A 207 5.64 -11.63 1.76
C ALA A 207 7.02 -12.26 1.54
N VAL A 208 7.11 -13.59 1.65
CA VAL A 208 8.36 -14.34 1.40
C VAL A 208 8.79 -14.19 -0.06
N MET A 209 7.88 -14.37 -1.01
CA MET A 209 8.17 -14.20 -2.43
C MET A 209 8.64 -12.77 -2.74
N SER A 210 7.95 -11.75 -2.23
CA SER A 210 8.39 -10.36 -2.36
C SER A 210 9.75 -10.11 -1.74
N PHE A 211 10.04 -10.70 -0.58
CA PHE A 211 11.32 -10.52 0.12
C PHE A 211 12.47 -11.10 -0.70
N ILE A 212 12.28 -12.30 -1.26
CA ILE A 212 13.24 -12.91 -2.17
C ILE A 212 13.45 -12.02 -3.39
N THR A 213 12.38 -11.58 -4.05
CA THR A 213 12.46 -10.71 -5.23
C THR A 213 13.23 -9.41 -4.94
N GLY A 214 12.88 -8.72 -3.85
CA GLY A 214 13.56 -7.47 -3.47
C GLY A 214 15.03 -7.67 -3.13
N THR A 215 15.36 -8.77 -2.43
CA THR A 215 16.74 -9.13 -2.10
C THR A 215 17.56 -9.45 -3.35
N LEU A 216 17.00 -10.23 -4.28
CA LEU A 216 17.66 -10.55 -5.55
C LEU A 216 17.94 -9.29 -6.38
N ILE A 217 16.98 -8.37 -6.43
CA ILE A 217 17.15 -7.08 -7.13
C ILE A 217 18.22 -6.23 -6.45
N ALA A 218 18.24 -6.15 -5.11
CA ALA A 218 19.29 -5.43 -4.38
C ALA A 218 20.67 -6.01 -4.68
N ILE A 219 20.82 -7.34 -4.61
CA ILE A 219 22.10 -8.02 -4.91
C ILE A 219 22.51 -7.75 -6.35
N TYR A 220 21.58 -7.86 -7.31
CA TYR A 220 21.85 -7.60 -8.72
C TYR A 220 22.35 -6.18 -8.95
N LEU A 221 21.72 -5.17 -8.34
CA LEU A 221 22.12 -3.78 -8.46
C LEU A 221 23.45 -3.49 -7.75
N LEU A 222 23.73 -4.14 -6.61
CA LEU A 222 25.04 -4.06 -5.95
C LEU A 222 26.15 -4.60 -6.86
N LEU A 223 25.92 -5.72 -7.54
CA LEU A 223 26.87 -6.30 -8.48
C LEU A 223 27.14 -5.39 -9.69
N LEU A 224 26.13 -4.64 -10.13
CA LEU A 224 26.26 -3.65 -11.22
C LEU A 224 26.88 -2.32 -10.75
N GLY A 225 27.11 -2.13 -9.45
CA GLY A 225 27.57 -0.85 -8.89
C GLY A 225 26.54 0.27 -9.02
N VAL A 226 25.26 -0.05 -9.10
CA VAL A 226 24.18 0.94 -9.20
C VAL A 226 23.92 1.56 -7.83
N ASP A 227 23.87 2.88 -7.78
CA ASP A 227 23.59 3.64 -6.56
C ASP A 227 22.22 3.26 -5.96
N PHE A 228 22.13 3.29 -4.63
CA PHE A 228 20.91 3.02 -3.85
C PHE A 228 20.30 1.62 -4.07
N ALA A 229 21.11 0.60 -4.37
CA ALA A 229 20.64 -0.77 -4.59
C ALA A 229 19.67 -1.31 -3.52
N PHE A 230 19.91 -1.00 -2.24
CA PHE A 230 19.01 -1.40 -1.16
C PHE A 230 17.65 -0.70 -1.20
N LEU A 231 17.60 0.57 -1.61
CA LEU A 231 16.34 1.29 -1.81
C LEU A 231 15.53 0.65 -2.92
N TRP A 232 16.17 0.35 -4.05
CA TRP A 232 15.52 -0.29 -5.19
C TRP A 232 15.04 -1.69 -4.87
N GLY A 233 15.80 -2.47 -4.09
CA GLY A 233 15.35 -3.77 -3.58
C GLY A 233 14.16 -3.65 -2.63
N ALA A 234 14.16 -2.69 -1.71
CA ALA A 234 13.02 -2.42 -0.84
C ALA A 234 11.79 -1.96 -1.65
N LEU A 235 11.97 -1.10 -2.64
CA LEU A 235 10.91 -0.67 -3.54
C LEU A 235 10.32 -1.86 -4.31
N ALA A 236 11.17 -2.73 -4.84
CA ALA A 236 10.74 -3.94 -5.54
C ALA A 236 10.00 -4.92 -4.62
N PHE A 237 10.43 -5.07 -3.36
CA PHE A 237 9.69 -5.82 -2.34
C PHE A 237 8.25 -5.30 -2.18
N PHE A 238 8.08 -3.98 -1.99
CA PHE A 238 6.77 -3.37 -1.82
C PHE A 238 5.92 -3.45 -3.09
N MET A 239 6.51 -3.15 -4.25
CA MET A 239 5.83 -3.22 -5.55
C MET A 239 5.37 -4.64 -5.89
N ASN A 240 6.17 -5.66 -5.55
CA ASN A 240 5.77 -7.05 -5.76
C ASN A 240 4.63 -7.50 -4.82
N PHE A 241 4.48 -6.82 -3.68
CA PHE A 241 3.39 -7.10 -2.74
C PHE A 241 2.03 -6.60 -3.24
N VAL A 242 2.00 -5.52 -4.03
CA VAL A 242 0.78 -4.95 -4.61
C VAL A 242 0.55 -5.55 -6.01
N PRO A 243 -0.46 -6.42 -6.23
CA PRO A 243 -0.84 -6.79 -7.59
C PRO A 243 -1.20 -5.51 -8.38
N TYR A 244 -1.15 -5.52 -9.71
CA TYR A 244 -1.48 -4.38 -10.61
C TYR A 244 -0.38 -3.35 -10.91
N ILE A 245 0.72 -3.26 -10.14
CA ILE A 245 1.85 -2.36 -10.46
C ILE A 245 2.42 -2.66 -11.85
N GLY A 246 2.51 -3.94 -12.23
CA GLY A 246 3.03 -4.35 -13.55
C GLY A 246 2.22 -3.79 -14.72
N SER A 247 0.89 -3.74 -14.62
CA SER A 247 0.02 -3.09 -15.62
C SER A 247 0.20 -1.57 -15.68
N ILE A 248 0.45 -0.92 -14.54
CA ILE A 248 0.73 0.53 -14.49
C ILE A 248 2.10 0.83 -15.13
N LEU A 249 3.13 0.07 -14.78
CA LEU A 249 4.46 0.20 -15.38
C LEU A 249 4.46 -0.11 -16.88
N ALA A 250 3.71 -1.12 -17.32
CA ALA A 250 3.55 -1.43 -18.74
C ALA A 250 2.82 -0.32 -19.51
N ALA A 251 1.97 0.46 -18.83
CA ALA A 251 1.32 1.62 -19.43
C ALA A 251 2.27 2.82 -19.59
N VAL A 252 3.34 2.94 -18.79
CA VAL A 252 4.26 4.09 -18.88
C VAL A 252 4.90 4.23 -20.26
N PRO A 253 5.52 3.19 -20.86
CA PRO A 253 6.03 3.28 -22.24
C PRO A 253 4.94 3.62 -23.25
N ALA A 254 3.74 3.05 -23.09
CA ALA A 254 2.62 3.29 -24.01
C ALA A 254 2.11 4.74 -23.94
N VAL A 255 2.04 5.32 -22.73
CA VAL A 255 1.66 6.72 -22.53
C VAL A 255 2.74 7.67 -23.03
N VAL A 256 4.01 7.36 -22.76
CA VAL A 256 5.14 8.16 -23.28
C VAL A 256 5.14 8.15 -24.80
N LEU A 257 4.97 6.98 -25.44
CA LEU A 257 4.83 6.89 -26.89
C LEU A 257 3.62 7.69 -27.41
N ALA A 258 2.45 7.55 -26.77
CA ALA A 258 1.26 8.30 -27.16
C ALA A 258 1.42 9.83 -27.02
N LEU A 259 2.23 10.29 -26.08
CA LEU A 259 2.56 11.72 -25.91
C LEU A 259 3.61 12.21 -26.91
N LEU A 260 4.47 11.33 -27.43
CA LEU A 260 5.46 11.67 -28.47
C LEU A 260 4.85 11.61 -29.88
N ASP A 261 3.79 10.82 -30.06
CA ASP A 261 3.02 10.71 -31.31
C ASP A 261 1.94 11.81 -31.46
N ALA A 262 1.77 12.70 -30.48
CA ALA A 262 0.79 13.79 -30.43
C ALA A 262 1.44 15.17 -30.62
#